data_AF-A0A1Q9VTP3-F1
#
_entry.id   AF-A0A1Q9VTP3-F1
#
_cell.length_a   1.000
_cell.length_b   1.000
_cell.length_c   1.000
_cell.angle_alpha   90.00
_cell.angle_beta   90.00
_cell.angle_gamma   90.00
#
_symmetry.space_group_name_H-M   'P 1'
#
loop_
_entity.id
_entity.type
_entity.pdbx_description
1 polymer ?
#
loop_
_entity_poly.entity_id
_entity_poly.type
_entity_poly.pdbx_seq_one_letter_code
_entity_poly.pdbx_strand_id
1 'polypeptide(L)'
;MTHLGSRLSALVDGQLSPAECERVLEHVAGCRGCAEELAAARAARRTLSAAAHVEPAPDLTARLLALSAQIPPSDEDPLRRPPSAGDPWAGPVAAPAALPRGAWRGELRGGAVRRRLVALAVGGAGVAAVGLFALGQSPTITPSLHRTDPLTVLAQAPGAAAPVTGGALSQDGTAALAGLSGHGWARPTALPDGVAVVAVRDDGDVLEIDLRTSTGEVVVREQAGVLDRAALDGVGTWDVDGRAVHVLSEEPWHVVWQSGDTVVDVVADTEQDDVADLVASFPARDYDAGVPARISRGWTTMTGALGTS
;
A
#
# COMPACT_ATOMS: atom_id res chain seq x y z
N MET A 1 37.55 6.90 -15.05
CA MET A 1 36.53 6.75 -14.00
C MET A 1 35.50 5.76 -14.51
N THR A 2 35.25 4.68 -13.77
CA THR A 2 34.33 3.60 -14.17
C THR A 2 32.89 3.98 -13.81
N HIS A 3 31.98 3.86 -14.77
CA HIS A 3 30.54 4.04 -14.56
C HIS A 3 29.97 2.92 -13.70
N LEU A 4 28.83 3.18 -13.05
CA LEU A 4 28.25 2.31 -12.02
C LEU A 4 27.39 1.16 -12.58
N GLY A 5 26.90 1.26 -13.82
CA GLY A 5 26.17 0.19 -14.52
C GLY A 5 25.02 -0.40 -13.69
N SER A 6 25.10 -1.70 -13.36
CA SER A 6 24.04 -2.43 -12.64
C SER A 6 23.71 -1.85 -11.26
N ARG A 7 24.63 -1.12 -10.61
CA ARG A 7 24.36 -0.45 -9.33
C ARG A 7 23.35 0.68 -9.47
N LEU A 8 23.23 1.32 -10.65
CA LEU A 8 22.20 2.32 -10.90
C LEU A 8 20.81 1.70 -11.00
N SER A 9 20.69 0.51 -11.61
CA SER A 9 19.43 -0.23 -11.62
C SER A 9 19.02 -0.62 -10.20
N ALA A 10 19.95 -1.18 -9.42
CA ALA A 10 19.70 -1.54 -8.03
C ALA A 10 19.28 -0.32 -7.18
N LEU A 11 19.85 0.86 -7.43
CA LEU A 11 19.41 2.11 -6.81
C LEU A 11 17.97 2.44 -7.21
N VAL A 12 17.63 2.35 -8.49
CA VAL A 12 16.27 2.62 -8.97
C VAL A 12 15.26 1.65 -8.38
N ASP A 13 15.63 0.38 -8.22
CA ASP A 13 14.77 -0.69 -7.69
C ASP A 13 14.70 -0.72 -6.15
N GLY A 14 15.46 0.13 -5.46
CA GLY A 14 15.49 0.19 -3.99
C GLY A 14 16.21 -0.99 -3.33
N GLN A 15 17.10 -1.67 -4.05
CA GLN A 15 17.79 -2.89 -3.60
C GLN A 15 19.15 -2.63 -2.93
N LEU A 16 19.57 -1.37 -2.79
CA LEU A 16 20.82 -1.00 -2.14
C LEU A 16 20.63 -0.74 -0.64
N SER A 17 21.63 -1.12 0.17
CA SER A 17 21.67 -0.68 1.57
C SER A 17 21.86 0.85 1.67
N PRO A 18 21.48 1.49 2.79
CA PRO A 18 21.60 2.94 2.95
C PRO A 18 23.02 3.47 2.67
N ALA A 19 24.04 2.78 3.20
CA ALA A 19 25.44 3.16 2.99
C ALA A 19 25.91 3.00 1.53
N GLU A 20 25.32 2.07 0.77
CA GLU A 20 25.61 1.91 -0.66
C GLU A 20 24.90 2.96 -1.50
N CYS A 21 23.68 3.33 -1.12
CA CYS A 21 22.90 4.39 -1.74
C CYS A 21 23.67 5.73 -1.68
N GLU A 22 24.16 6.11 -0.50
CA GLU A 22 24.96 7.33 -0.32
C GLU A 22 26.18 7.37 -1.25
N ARG A 23 26.97 6.28 -1.29
CA ARG A 23 28.15 6.18 -2.16
C ARG A 23 27.82 6.27 -3.64
N VAL A 24 26.70 5.68 -4.06
CA VAL A 24 26.24 5.75 -5.45
C VAL A 24 25.78 7.16 -5.80
N LEU A 25 25.02 7.81 -4.92
CA LEU A 25 24.54 9.18 -5.12
C LEU A 25 25.68 10.20 -5.15
N GLU A 26 26.70 10.02 -4.30
CA GLU A 26 27.93 10.84 -4.33
C GLU A 26 28.62 10.76 -5.71
N HIS A 27 28.74 9.55 -6.27
CA HIS A 27 29.30 9.39 -7.61
C HIS A 27 28.41 10.01 -8.71
N VAL A 28 27.08 9.84 -8.60
CA VAL A 28 26.12 10.43 -9.56
C VAL A 28 26.23 11.95 -9.58
N ALA A 29 26.41 12.58 -8.43
CA ALA A 29 26.63 14.03 -8.33
C ALA A 29 27.91 14.48 -9.07
N GLY A 30 28.94 13.63 -9.13
CA GLY A 30 30.20 13.90 -9.83
C GLY A 30 30.28 13.40 -11.28
N CYS A 31 29.32 12.61 -11.75
CA CYS A 31 29.38 11.94 -13.06
C CYS A 31 28.12 12.14 -13.90
N ARG A 32 28.20 13.04 -14.91
CA ARG A 32 27.09 13.36 -15.81
C ARG A 32 26.50 12.15 -16.53
N GLY A 33 27.34 11.19 -16.96
CA GLY A 33 26.85 9.97 -17.64
C GLY A 33 25.98 9.10 -16.72
N CYS A 34 26.42 8.88 -15.47
CA CYS A 34 25.62 8.15 -14.49
C CYS A 34 24.34 8.90 -14.09
N ALA A 35 24.36 10.23 -14.09
CA ALA A 35 23.17 11.05 -13.85
C ALA A 35 22.14 10.95 -14.98
N GLU A 36 22.59 10.98 -16.24
CA GLU A 36 21.72 10.79 -17.41
C GLU A 36 21.11 9.38 -17.44
N GLU A 37 21.90 8.34 -17.16
CA GLU A 37 21.42 6.96 -17.06
C GLU A 37 20.37 6.80 -15.94
N LEU A 38 20.63 7.37 -14.75
CA LEU A 38 19.68 7.33 -13.63
C LEU A 38 18.37 8.05 -13.96
N ALA A 39 18.44 9.21 -14.62
CA ALA A 39 17.26 9.96 -15.05
C ALA A 39 16.43 9.17 -16.07
N ALA A 40 17.10 8.53 -17.05
CA ALA A 40 16.45 7.67 -18.04
C ALA A 40 15.77 6.45 -17.40
N ALA A 41 16.45 5.79 -16.45
CA ALA A 41 15.90 4.64 -15.74
C ALA A 41 14.67 5.01 -14.88
N ARG A 42 14.71 6.14 -14.17
CA ARG A 42 13.56 6.66 -13.41
C ARG A 42 12.40 7.05 -14.32
N ALA A 43 12.67 7.64 -15.48
CA ALA A 43 11.64 7.96 -16.47
C ALA A 43 10.97 6.69 -17.00
N ALA A 44 11.74 5.65 -17.34
CA ALA A 44 11.20 4.36 -17.76
C ALA A 44 10.32 3.73 -16.67
N ARG A 45 10.76 3.75 -15.40
CA ARG A 45 9.97 3.24 -14.27
C ARG A 45 8.64 3.98 -14.14
N ARG A 46 8.63 5.31 -14.23
CA ARG A 46 7.39 6.11 -14.20
C ARG A 46 6.44 5.77 -15.34
N THR A 47 6.97 5.61 -16.56
CA THR A 47 6.15 5.24 -17.72
C THR A 47 5.52 3.86 -17.54
N LEU A 48 6.27 2.89 -17.01
CA LEU A 48 5.77 1.54 -16.75
C LEU A 48 4.76 1.52 -15.60
N SER A 49 4.99 2.28 -14.53
CA SER A 49 4.03 2.36 -13.41
C SER A 49 2.75 3.08 -13.79
N ALA A 50 2.79 3.99 -14.76
CA ALA A 50 1.62 4.68 -15.29
C ALA A 50 0.88 3.85 -16.37
N ALA A 51 1.39 2.69 -16.76
CA ALA A 51 0.72 1.84 -17.73
C ALA A 51 -0.58 1.28 -17.13
N ALA A 52 -1.68 1.38 -17.89
CA ALA A 52 -2.98 0.88 -17.45
C ALA A 52 -2.95 -0.63 -17.20
N HIS A 53 -3.74 -1.08 -16.22
CA HIS A 53 -3.95 -2.49 -15.96
C HIS A 53 -4.53 -3.17 -17.22
N VAL A 54 -3.92 -4.28 -17.64
CA VAL A 54 -4.43 -5.09 -18.75
C VAL A 54 -5.37 -6.15 -18.17
N GLU A 55 -6.66 -5.98 -18.41
CA GLU A 55 -7.65 -6.98 -17.99
C GLU A 55 -7.44 -8.27 -18.80
N PRO A 56 -7.25 -9.43 -18.15
CA PRO A 56 -7.18 -10.70 -18.87
C PRO A 56 -8.51 -10.98 -19.58
N ALA A 57 -8.43 -11.57 -20.77
CA ALA A 57 -9.64 -12.01 -21.46
C ALA A 57 -10.43 -12.99 -20.57
N PRO A 58 -11.77 -12.91 -20.51
CA PRO A 58 -12.59 -13.71 -19.61
C PRO A 58 -12.48 -15.22 -19.86
N ASP A 59 -11.99 -15.62 -21.04
CA ASP A 59 -11.76 -17.00 -21.45
C ASP A 59 -10.30 -17.46 -21.26
N LEU A 60 -9.40 -16.61 -20.72
CA LEU A 60 -7.98 -16.91 -20.57
C LEU A 60 -7.75 -18.21 -19.78
N THR A 61 -8.45 -18.40 -18.66
CA THR A 61 -8.33 -19.61 -17.84
C THR A 61 -8.77 -20.85 -18.62
N ALA A 62 -9.87 -20.74 -19.38
CA ALA A 62 -10.35 -21.85 -20.21
C ALA A 62 -9.33 -22.20 -21.31
N ARG A 63 -8.70 -21.18 -21.93
CA ARG A 63 -7.65 -21.37 -22.94
C ARG A 63 -6.37 -21.97 -22.36
N LEU A 64 -5.95 -21.56 -21.16
CA LEU A 64 -4.80 -22.15 -20.46
C LEU A 64 -5.06 -23.62 -20.08
N LEU A 65 -6.27 -23.94 -19.61
CA LEU A 65 -6.65 -25.33 -19.31
C LEU A 65 -6.68 -26.18 -20.59
N ALA A 66 -7.24 -25.65 -21.68
CA ALA A 66 -7.25 -26.33 -22.98
C ALA A 66 -5.83 -26.51 -23.55
N LEU A 67 -4.91 -25.58 -23.31
CA LEU A 67 -3.50 -25.71 -23.68
C LEU A 67 -2.79 -26.77 -22.84
N SER A 68 -3.04 -26.80 -21.52
CA SER A 68 -2.47 -27.81 -20.63
C SER A 68 -2.90 -29.23 -21.00
N ALA A 69 -4.14 -29.40 -21.48
CA ALA A 69 -4.68 -30.67 -21.94
C ALA A 69 -4.03 -31.18 -23.24
N GLN A 70 -3.33 -30.31 -23.99
CA GLN A 70 -2.59 -30.68 -25.20
C GLN A 70 -1.15 -31.14 -24.88
N ILE A 71 -0.68 -30.97 -23.64
CA ILE A 71 0.63 -31.44 -23.23
C ILE A 71 0.56 -32.97 -23.13
N PRO A 72 1.30 -33.73 -23.96
CA PRO A 72 1.28 -35.18 -23.90
C PRO A 72 1.78 -35.66 -22.52
N PRO A 73 1.25 -36.77 -22.00
CA PRO A 73 1.64 -37.29 -20.70
C PRO A 73 3.14 -37.58 -20.67
N SER A 74 3.82 -37.11 -19.62
CA SER A 74 5.27 -37.29 -19.40
C SER A 74 5.65 -38.71 -18.98
N ASP A 75 4.67 -39.62 -18.88
CA ASP A 75 4.88 -40.98 -18.36
C ASP A 75 5.81 -41.81 -19.27
N GLU A 76 5.83 -41.52 -20.57
CA GLU A 76 6.65 -42.22 -21.57
C GLU A 76 7.93 -41.47 -21.99
N ASP A 77 8.11 -40.21 -21.57
CA ASP A 77 9.31 -39.42 -21.86
C ASP A 77 10.34 -39.50 -20.70
N PRO A 78 11.46 -40.22 -20.87
CA PRO A 78 12.45 -40.41 -19.81
C PRO A 78 13.12 -39.11 -19.35
N LEU A 79 13.06 -38.02 -20.15
CA LEU A 79 13.60 -36.70 -19.77
C LEU A 79 12.61 -35.84 -18.98
N ARG A 80 11.31 -36.19 -18.99
CA ARG A 80 10.24 -35.48 -18.27
C ARG A 80 9.66 -36.28 -17.10
N ARG A 81 10.10 -37.52 -16.93
CA ARG A 81 9.68 -38.36 -15.81
C ARG A 81 10.23 -37.77 -14.51
N PRO A 82 9.42 -37.65 -13.44
CA PRO A 82 9.95 -37.24 -12.15
C PRO A 82 11.03 -38.22 -11.68
N PRO A 83 12.08 -37.75 -10.97
CA PRO A 83 13.12 -38.63 -10.46
C PRO A 83 12.49 -39.71 -9.59
N SER A 84 12.87 -40.97 -9.85
CA SER A 84 12.37 -42.09 -9.07
C SER A 84 12.85 -41.97 -7.63
N ALA A 85 12.07 -42.45 -6.66
CA ALA A 85 12.39 -42.38 -5.23
C ALA A 85 13.67 -43.14 -4.80
N GLY A 86 14.45 -43.66 -5.76
CA GLY A 86 15.74 -44.31 -5.54
C GLY A 86 16.85 -43.82 -6.48
N ASP A 87 16.72 -42.67 -7.14
CA ASP A 87 17.79 -42.11 -7.99
C ASP A 87 18.93 -41.53 -7.12
N PRO A 88 20.16 -42.09 -7.17
CA PRO A 88 21.28 -41.62 -6.36
C PRO A 88 21.86 -40.27 -6.82
N TRP A 89 21.46 -39.76 -7.99
CA TRP A 89 21.82 -38.43 -8.49
C TRP A 89 20.75 -37.38 -8.18
N ALA A 90 19.56 -37.79 -7.72
CA ALA A 90 18.61 -36.88 -7.10
C ALA A 90 19.16 -36.51 -5.71
N GLY A 91 19.76 -35.32 -5.61
CA GLY A 91 20.16 -34.76 -4.31
C GLY A 91 18.98 -34.70 -3.33
N PRO A 92 19.20 -34.39 -2.03
CA PRO A 92 18.16 -34.34 -1.03
C PRO A 92 17.26 -33.11 -1.26
N VAL A 93 16.46 -33.16 -2.32
CA VAL A 93 15.28 -32.35 -2.49
C VAL A 93 14.28 -32.98 -1.55
N ALA A 94 13.88 -32.26 -0.51
CA ALA A 94 12.81 -32.66 0.39
C ALA A 94 11.70 -33.30 -0.46
N ALA A 95 11.44 -34.60 -0.24
CA ALA A 95 10.39 -35.31 -0.94
C ALA A 95 9.17 -34.39 -0.91
N PRO A 96 8.65 -33.92 -2.07
CA PRO A 96 7.52 -33.02 -2.05
C PRO A 96 6.44 -33.80 -1.32
N ALA A 97 6.02 -33.30 -0.15
CA ALA A 97 4.95 -33.90 0.62
C ALA A 97 3.84 -34.15 -0.40
N ALA A 98 3.57 -35.41 -0.69
CA ALA A 98 2.70 -35.79 -1.79
C ALA A 98 1.34 -35.15 -1.48
N LEU A 99 1.07 -34.01 -2.13
CA LEU A 99 -0.17 -33.30 -1.94
C LEU A 99 -1.26 -34.30 -2.32
N PRO A 100 -2.20 -34.64 -1.41
CA PRO A 100 -3.15 -35.68 -1.67
C PRO A 100 -3.92 -35.32 -2.95
N ARG A 101 -3.81 -36.18 -3.97
CA ARG A 101 -4.51 -36.04 -5.25
C ARG A 101 -6.01 -36.07 -4.96
N GLY A 102 -6.59 -34.88 -4.79
CA GLY A 102 -7.94 -34.68 -4.29
C GLY A 102 -8.15 -33.32 -3.61
N ALA A 103 -7.08 -32.68 -3.11
CA ALA A 103 -7.19 -31.36 -2.47
C ALA A 103 -7.60 -30.21 -3.43
N TRP A 104 -7.53 -30.44 -4.75
CA TRP A 104 -7.84 -29.45 -5.79
C TRP A 104 -9.12 -29.75 -6.59
N ARG A 105 -9.88 -30.77 -6.19
CA ARG A 105 -11.25 -31.00 -6.67
C ARG A 105 -12.10 -31.11 -5.42
N GLY A 106 -12.91 -30.10 -5.11
CA GLY A 106 -13.71 -29.98 -3.88
C GLY A 106 -14.74 -31.10 -3.64
N GLU A 107 -14.34 -32.35 -3.69
CA GLU A 107 -15.10 -33.53 -3.29
C GLU A 107 -14.78 -33.83 -1.82
N LEU A 108 -15.52 -33.18 -0.93
CA LEU A 108 -15.69 -33.66 0.43
C LEU A 108 -16.49 -34.96 0.37
N ARG A 109 -15.82 -36.10 0.12
CA ARG A 109 -16.48 -37.40 0.27
C ARG A 109 -16.70 -37.69 1.74
N GLY A 110 -17.97 -37.59 2.12
CA GLY A 110 -18.51 -37.87 3.43
C GLY A 110 -18.27 -39.30 3.87
N GLY A 111 -17.92 -39.43 5.14
CA GLY A 111 -17.65 -40.71 5.79
C GLY A 111 -17.83 -40.67 7.31
N ALA A 112 -18.83 -39.94 7.81
CA ALA A 112 -19.39 -40.12 9.16
C ALA A 112 -20.75 -39.41 9.32
N VAL A 113 -21.68 -39.69 8.40
CA VAL A 113 -23.07 -39.23 8.49
C VAL A 113 -23.79 -40.15 9.47
N ARG A 114 -24.03 -39.68 10.70
CA ARG A 114 -25.28 -39.97 11.44
C ARG A 114 -25.57 -39.20 12.73
N ARG A 115 -24.77 -38.21 13.15
CA ARG A 115 -25.00 -37.60 14.48
C ARG A 115 -24.98 -36.07 14.61
N ARG A 116 -25.03 -35.28 13.52
CA ARG A 116 -24.96 -33.81 13.63
C ARG A 116 -25.93 -33.04 12.72
N LEU A 117 -27.19 -33.46 12.64
CA LEU A 117 -28.25 -32.67 11.98
C LEU A 117 -28.80 -31.50 12.83
N VAL A 118 -28.11 -31.08 13.89
CA VAL A 118 -28.49 -29.89 14.70
C VAL A 118 -27.49 -28.74 14.57
N ALA A 119 -26.35 -28.92 13.89
CA ALA A 119 -25.26 -27.93 13.87
C ALA A 119 -25.10 -27.15 12.55
N LEU A 120 -26.14 -27.07 11.72
CA LEU A 120 -26.05 -26.46 10.37
C LEU A 120 -26.53 -25.01 10.26
N ALA A 121 -26.96 -24.38 11.35
CA ALA A 121 -27.22 -22.93 11.38
C ALA A 121 -26.04 -22.13 11.99
N VAL A 122 -25.20 -22.75 12.83
CA VAL A 122 -24.11 -22.06 13.55
C VAL A 122 -22.80 -22.06 12.75
N GLY A 123 -22.54 -23.09 11.92
CA GLY A 123 -21.28 -23.21 11.17
C GLY A 123 -21.12 -22.21 10.02
N GLY A 124 -22.19 -21.89 9.30
CA GLY A 124 -22.14 -20.93 8.18
C GLY A 124 -21.85 -19.50 8.64
N ALA A 125 -22.48 -19.08 9.76
CA ALA A 125 -22.20 -17.79 10.39
C ALA A 125 -20.78 -17.73 10.95
N GLY A 126 -20.28 -18.83 11.55
CA GLY A 126 -18.91 -18.90 12.09
C GLY A 126 -17.83 -18.75 11.01
N VAL A 127 -17.95 -19.45 9.88
CA VAL A 127 -16.97 -19.36 8.77
C VAL A 127 -17.02 -17.99 8.10
N ALA A 128 -18.21 -17.43 7.88
CA ALA A 128 -18.36 -16.08 7.34
C ALA A 128 -17.78 -15.02 8.31
N ALA A 129 -18.07 -15.11 9.61
CA ALA A 129 -17.53 -14.19 10.61
C ALA A 129 -15.99 -14.26 10.72
N VAL A 130 -15.41 -15.45 10.63
CA VAL A 130 -13.94 -15.62 10.62
C VAL A 130 -13.32 -15.04 9.35
N GLY A 131 -13.94 -15.25 8.18
CA GLY A 131 -13.49 -14.65 6.92
C GLY A 131 -13.55 -13.12 6.94
N LEU A 132 -14.65 -12.56 7.44
CA LEU A 132 -14.81 -11.11 7.60
C LEU A 132 -13.84 -10.54 8.64
N PHE A 133 -13.56 -11.26 9.73
CA PHE A 133 -12.59 -10.84 10.74
C PHE A 133 -11.15 -10.83 10.22
N ALA A 134 -10.79 -11.76 9.32
CA ALA A 134 -9.49 -11.80 8.65
C ALA A 134 -9.38 -10.70 7.59
N LEU A 135 -10.42 -10.49 6.77
CA LEU A 135 -10.50 -9.39 5.80
C LEU A 135 -10.52 -8.02 6.49
N GLY A 136 -11.05 -7.92 7.71
CA GLY A 136 -11.05 -6.70 8.51
C GLY A 136 -9.75 -6.44 9.27
N GLN A 137 -8.66 -7.18 9.00
CA GLN A 137 -7.34 -6.80 9.46
C GLN A 137 -6.82 -5.62 8.65
N SER A 138 -6.80 -4.45 9.27
CA SER A 138 -6.18 -3.26 8.69
C SER A 138 -4.66 -3.45 8.58
N PRO A 139 -4.02 -3.04 7.47
CA PRO A 139 -2.59 -3.14 7.31
C PRO A 139 -1.88 -2.25 8.34
N THR A 140 -0.72 -2.71 8.82
CA THR A 140 0.13 -1.90 9.70
C THR A 140 0.95 -0.93 8.87
N ILE A 141 0.88 0.37 9.19
CA ILE A 141 1.60 1.43 8.49
C ILE A 141 2.78 1.86 9.33
N THR A 142 3.99 1.62 8.82
CA THR A 142 5.24 2.08 9.45
C THR A 142 5.68 3.37 8.77
N PRO A 143 5.60 4.52 9.46
CA PRO A 143 6.02 5.80 8.88
C PRO A 143 7.53 5.81 8.65
N SER A 144 7.96 6.59 7.65
CA SER A 144 9.37 6.73 7.36
C SER A 144 10.01 7.68 8.39
N LEU A 145 11.13 7.26 8.98
CA LEU A 145 11.93 8.08 9.90
C LEU A 145 13.13 8.75 9.21
N HIS A 146 13.19 8.67 7.87
CA HIS A 146 14.31 9.21 7.10
C HIS A 146 14.12 10.70 6.87
N ARG A 147 15.10 11.51 7.27
CA ARG A 147 15.07 12.99 7.14
C ARG A 147 14.87 13.51 5.70
N THR A 148 15.18 12.72 4.68
CA THR A 148 15.01 13.12 3.28
C THR A 148 13.59 12.94 2.74
N ASP A 149 12.78 12.11 3.41
CA ASP A 149 11.42 11.80 2.98
C ASP A 149 10.51 13.04 2.98
N PRO A 150 10.44 13.86 4.07
CA PRO A 150 9.59 15.04 4.06
C PRO A 150 9.97 16.06 2.97
N LEU A 151 11.28 16.26 2.73
CA LEU A 151 11.74 17.14 1.65
C LEU A 151 11.34 16.62 0.26
N THR A 152 11.31 15.30 0.09
CA THR A 152 10.90 14.67 -1.17
C THR A 152 9.39 14.82 -1.40
N VAL A 153 8.59 14.64 -0.35
CA VAL A 153 7.14 14.85 -0.38
C VAL A 153 6.80 16.30 -0.74
N LEU A 154 7.40 17.27 -0.05
CA LEU A 154 7.21 18.69 -0.36
C LEU A 154 7.66 19.05 -1.78
N ALA A 155 8.79 18.51 -2.25
CA ALA A 155 9.28 18.77 -3.60
C ALA A 155 8.39 18.16 -4.71
N GLN A 156 7.57 17.17 -4.38
CA GLN A 156 6.60 16.55 -5.30
C GLN A 156 5.24 17.24 -5.29
N ALA A 157 4.95 18.04 -4.27
CA ALA A 157 3.80 18.92 -4.26
C ALA A 157 3.88 19.89 -5.45
N PRO A 158 2.77 20.14 -6.17
CA PRO A 158 2.73 21.03 -7.31
C PRO A 158 2.86 22.47 -6.82
N GLY A 159 4.09 22.91 -6.59
CA GLY A 159 4.42 24.31 -6.35
C GLY A 159 4.18 25.12 -7.62
N ALA A 160 3.09 25.89 -7.66
CA ALA A 160 2.74 27.03 -8.52
C ALA A 160 3.14 27.12 -10.02
N ALA A 161 3.80 26.14 -10.65
CA ALA A 161 4.42 26.33 -11.97
C ALA A 161 4.67 25.04 -12.79
N ALA A 162 3.88 23.98 -12.64
CA ALA A 162 3.95 22.83 -13.56
C ALA A 162 2.55 22.45 -14.10
N PRO A 163 2.35 22.41 -15.43
CA PRO A 163 1.11 21.90 -16.00
C PRO A 163 1.05 20.39 -15.77
N VAL A 164 0.14 19.94 -14.90
CA VAL A 164 -0.12 18.53 -14.66
C VAL A 164 -0.94 17.99 -15.84
N THR A 165 -0.33 17.18 -16.70
CA THR A 165 -1.06 16.32 -17.65
C THR A 165 -1.27 14.96 -17.03
N GLY A 166 -2.50 14.66 -16.60
CA GLY A 166 -2.92 13.33 -16.17
C GLY A 166 -3.45 13.33 -14.74
N GLY A 167 -4.77 13.39 -14.61
CA GLY A 167 -5.49 13.47 -13.34
C GLY A 167 -6.44 14.65 -13.40
N ALA A 168 -7.74 14.41 -13.22
CA ALA A 168 -8.74 15.46 -13.24
C ALA A 168 -8.49 16.42 -12.06
N LEU A 169 -7.67 17.46 -12.28
CA LEU A 169 -7.59 18.60 -11.38
C LEU A 169 -8.96 19.25 -11.39
N SER A 170 -9.75 19.00 -10.35
CA SER A 170 -10.94 19.82 -10.09
C SER A 170 -10.43 21.25 -9.88
N GLN A 171 -10.89 22.19 -10.72
CA GLN A 171 -10.50 23.60 -10.63
C GLN A 171 -10.90 24.24 -9.29
N ASP A 172 -11.79 23.59 -8.53
CA ASP A 172 -12.11 23.88 -7.14
C ASP A 172 -11.65 22.71 -6.23
N GLY A 173 -10.45 22.84 -5.64
CA GLY A 173 -9.88 21.83 -4.73
C GLY A 173 -10.79 21.50 -3.54
N THR A 174 -11.52 22.47 -3.01
CA THR A 174 -12.52 22.27 -1.94
C THR A 174 -13.70 21.42 -2.39
N ALA A 175 -14.15 21.59 -3.64
CA ALA A 175 -15.21 20.76 -4.21
C ALA A 175 -14.71 19.32 -4.50
N ALA A 176 -13.44 19.17 -4.90
CA ALA A 176 -12.79 17.87 -5.01
C ALA A 176 -12.73 17.14 -3.66
N LEU A 177 -12.30 17.82 -2.60
CA LEU A 177 -12.25 17.26 -1.24
C LEU A 177 -13.65 16.85 -0.74
N ALA A 178 -14.68 17.67 -1.04
CA ALA A 178 -16.06 17.34 -0.73
C ALA A 178 -16.56 16.11 -1.52
N GLY A 179 -16.17 15.99 -2.80
CA GLY A 179 -16.52 14.91 -3.71
C GLY A 179 -15.94 13.52 -3.36
N LEU A 180 -14.89 13.46 -2.55
CA LEU A 180 -14.31 12.21 -2.02
C LEU A 180 -15.14 11.54 -0.91
N SER A 181 -16.39 11.98 -0.72
CA SER A 181 -17.32 11.43 0.26
C SER A 181 -17.78 10.02 -0.12
N GLY A 182 -16.92 9.02 0.12
CA GLY A 182 -17.24 7.61 -0.16
C GLY A 182 -16.28 6.56 0.40
N HIS A 183 -15.01 6.89 0.66
CA HIS A 183 -13.96 5.88 0.87
C HIS A 183 -13.46 5.70 2.32
N GLY A 184 -14.13 6.31 3.31
CA GLY A 184 -13.78 6.11 4.73
C GLY A 184 -12.53 6.85 5.22
N TRP A 185 -11.97 7.76 4.40
CA TRP A 185 -10.89 8.68 4.77
C TRP A 185 -11.27 9.56 5.98
N ALA A 186 -10.29 9.84 6.85
CA ALA A 186 -10.50 10.64 8.05
C ALA A 186 -10.83 12.09 7.68
N ARG A 187 -10.04 12.67 6.77
CA ARG A 187 -10.09 14.01 6.17
C ARG A 187 -10.32 15.20 7.11
N PRO A 188 -9.84 16.41 6.75
CA PRO A 188 -10.22 17.63 7.46
C PRO A 188 -11.75 17.80 7.44
N THR A 189 -12.36 17.99 8.61
CA THR A 189 -13.81 18.21 8.73
C THR A 189 -14.20 19.60 8.21
N ALA A 190 -13.32 20.58 8.43
CA ALA A 190 -13.36 21.92 7.87
C ALA A 190 -11.90 22.40 7.76
N LEU A 191 -11.54 23.05 6.65
CA LEU A 191 -10.19 23.61 6.53
C LEU A 191 -10.06 24.86 7.40
N PRO A 192 -8.93 25.05 8.10
CA PRO A 192 -8.67 26.28 8.85
C PRO A 192 -8.68 27.51 7.95
N ASP A 193 -8.95 28.68 8.55
CA ASP A 193 -8.97 29.95 7.83
C ASP A 193 -7.60 30.23 7.16
N GLY A 194 -7.61 30.60 5.88
CA GLY A 194 -6.39 30.88 5.13
C GLY A 194 -5.71 29.65 4.51
N VAL A 195 -6.26 28.44 4.70
CA VAL A 195 -5.79 27.21 4.04
C VAL A 195 -6.57 26.96 2.75
N ALA A 196 -5.85 26.79 1.64
CA ALA A 196 -6.42 26.50 0.34
C ALA A 196 -5.97 25.13 -0.18
N VAL A 197 -6.91 24.32 -0.69
CA VAL A 197 -6.60 23.07 -1.38
C VAL A 197 -6.03 23.37 -2.77
N VAL A 198 -4.81 22.91 -3.03
CA VAL A 198 -4.11 23.06 -4.30
C VAL A 198 -4.42 21.89 -5.23
N ALA A 199 -4.32 20.68 -4.70
CA ALA A 199 -4.59 19.45 -5.44
C ALA A 199 -5.03 18.34 -4.49
N VAL A 200 -5.74 17.38 -5.06
CA VAL A 200 -6.16 16.17 -4.37
C VAL A 200 -5.90 14.98 -5.29
N ARG A 201 -5.22 13.95 -4.79
CA ARG A 201 -4.91 12.72 -5.53
C ARG A 201 -5.34 11.53 -4.69
N ASP A 202 -6.09 10.62 -5.29
CA ASP A 202 -6.53 9.37 -4.66
C ASP A 202 -6.07 8.24 -5.58
N ASP A 203 -5.19 7.37 -5.10
CA ASP A 203 -4.73 6.17 -5.81
C ASP A 203 -5.45 4.88 -5.37
N GLY A 204 -6.40 5.00 -4.43
CA GLY A 204 -7.15 3.90 -3.82
C GLY A 204 -6.57 3.38 -2.51
N ASP A 205 -5.25 3.50 -2.31
CA ASP A 205 -4.55 3.07 -1.09
C ASP A 205 -4.09 4.26 -0.24
N VAL A 206 -3.78 5.39 -0.89
CA VAL A 206 -3.34 6.64 -0.28
C VAL A 206 -4.11 7.82 -0.89
N LEU A 207 -4.69 8.63 -0.02
CA LEU A 207 -5.23 9.94 -0.37
C LEU A 207 -4.20 11.01 -0.03
N GLU A 208 -3.77 11.77 -1.03
CA GLU A 208 -2.85 12.89 -0.89
C GLU A 208 -3.58 14.22 -1.16
N ILE A 209 -3.43 15.17 -0.24
CA ILE A 209 -4.03 16.50 -0.30
C ILE A 209 -2.92 17.52 -0.17
N ASP A 210 -2.69 18.28 -1.24
CA ASP A 210 -1.77 19.40 -1.23
C ASP A 210 -2.52 20.66 -0.78
N LEU A 211 -2.06 21.25 0.31
CA LEU A 211 -2.61 22.44 0.93
C LEU A 211 -1.58 23.57 0.89
N ARG A 212 -2.09 24.80 0.85
CA ARG A 212 -1.28 26.01 0.95
C ARG A 212 -1.83 26.87 2.07
N THR A 213 -0.97 27.22 3.01
CA THR A 213 -1.25 28.14 4.12
C THR A 213 -0.80 29.55 3.74
N SER A 214 -0.94 30.51 4.66
CA SER A 214 -0.39 31.86 4.53
C SER A 214 1.13 31.91 4.65
N THR A 215 1.71 30.91 5.30
CA THR A 215 3.10 30.82 5.76
C THR A 215 3.92 29.79 4.94
N GLY A 216 3.28 28.83 4.28
CA GLY A 216 3.95 27.92 3.35
C GLY A 216 3.07 26.81 2.76
N GLU A 217 3.68 25.65 2.54
CA GLU A 217 3.06 24.50 1.86
C GLU A 217 2.91 23.31 2.83
N VAL A 218 1.81 22.58 2.68
CA VAL A 218 1.49 21.44 3.51
C VAL A 218 0.98 20.29 2.65
N VAL A 219 1.53 19.10 2.83
CA VAL A 219 1.05 17.88 2.19
C VAL A 219 0.49 16.96 3.26
N VAL A 220 -0.78 16.59 3.11
CA VAL A 220 -1.45 15.60 3.96
C VAL A 220 -1.56 14.30 3.17
N ARG A 221 -1.13 13.20 3.77
CA ARG A 221 -1.29 11.85 3.24
C ARG A 221 -2.10 11.02 4.23
N GLU A 222 -3.20 10.46 3.74
CA GLU A 222 -4.07 9.58 4.50
C GLU A 222 -3.97 8.16 3.95
N GLN A 223 -3.73 7.18 4.82
CA GLN A 223 -3.63 5.78 4.44
C GLN A 223 -4.48 4.92 5.38
N ALA A 224 -5.32 4.05 4.81
CA ALA A 224 -6.13 3.13 5.60
C ALA A 224 -5.23 2.11 6.30
N GLY A 225 -5.30 2.00 7.62
CA GLY A 225 -4.39 1.16 8.38
C GLY A 225 -4.29 1.47 9.86
N VAL A 226 -3.38 0.77 10.53
CA VAL A 226 -3.02 0.97 11.93
C VAL A 226 -1.58 1.45 12.01
N LEU A 227 -1.36 2.54 12.73
CA LEU A 227 -0.02 3.08 12.93
C LEU A 227 0.86 2.09 13.71
N ASP A 228 2.06 1.81 13.19
CA ASP A 228 3.07 1.00 13.87
C ASP A 228 3.71 1.77 15.02
N ARG A 229 3.07 1.73 16.20
CA ARG A 229 3.55 2.45 17.38
C ARG A 229 4.90 1.95 17.89
N ALA A 230 5.23 0.67 17.67
CA ALA A 230 6.51 0.12 18.09
C ALA A 230 7.68 0.70 17.28
N ALA A 231 7.45 1.01 15.99
CA ALA A 231 8.44 1.72 15.18
C ALA A 231 8.65 3.18 15.63
N LEU A 232 7.72 3.74 16.42
CA LEU A 232 7.76 5.11 16.95
C LEU A 232 8.25 5.18 18.39
N ASP A 233 8.76 4.08 18.96
CA ASP A 233 9.31 4.06 20.31
C ASP A 233 10.46 5.07 20.45
N GLY A 234 10.30 6.04 21.36
CA GLY A 234 11.28 7.10 21.62
C GLY A 234 11.09 8.36 20.76
N VAL A 235 10.11 8.39 19.86
CA VAL A 235 9.71 9.60 19.12
C VAL A 235 8.87 10.51 20.01
N GLY A 236 9.10 11.83 19.93
CA GLY A 236 8.33 12.83 20.67
C GLY A 236 6.84 12.77 20.33
N THR A 237 5.99 12.97 21.34
CA THR A 237 4.53 13.05 21.15
C THR A 237 4.05 14.43 21.54
N TRP A 238 3.18 15.00 20.70
CA TRP A 238 2.50 16.27 20.88
C TRP A 238 0.99 16.02 20.97
N ASP A 239 0.36 16.46 22.06
CA ASP A 239 -1.10 16.39 22.20
C ASP A 239 -1.75 17.62 21.55
N VAL A 240 -2.62 17.36 20.56
CA VAL A 240 -3.38 18.41 19.86
C VAL A 240 -4.87 18.07 19.93
N ASP A 241 -5.61 18.80 20.76
CA ASP A 241 -7.05 18.60 20.97
C ASP A 241 -7.41 17.12 21.29
N GLY A 242 -6.58 16.46 22.11
CA GLY A 242 -6.75 15.06 22.50
C GLY A 242 -6.27 14.04 21.46
N ARG A 243 -5.58 14.47 20.40
CA ARG A 243 -4.90 13.60 19.43
C ARG A 243 -3.43 13.47 19.84
N ALA A 244 -2.98 12.24 20.06
CA ALA A 244 -1.57 11.95 20.29
C ALA A 244 -0.82 11.92 18.96
N VAL A 245 -0.12 13.00 18.64
CA VAL A 245 0.61 13.19 17.39
C VAL A 245 2.09 12.89 17.60
N HIS A 246 2.67 12.02 16.79
CA HIS A 246 4.10 11.74 16.82
C HIS A 246 4.84 12.73 15.93
N VAL A 247 5.86 13.40 16.48
CA VAL A 247 6.67 14.41 15.78
C VAL A 247 7.96 13.76 15.29
N LEU A 248 8.04 13.50 13.98
CA LEU A 248 9.20 12.87 13.32
C LEU A 248 10.29 13.89 12.98
N SER A 249 9.89 15.12 12.66
CA SER A 249 10.76 16.26 12.38
C SER A 249 10.04 17.58 12.70
N GLU A 250 10.78 18.61 13.10
CA GLU A 250 10.27 19.97 13.32
C GLU A 250 10.68 20.94 12.20
N GLU A 251 11.71 20.60 11.40
CA GLU A 251 12.21 21.42 10.29
C GLU A 251 12.55 20.55 9.05
N PRO A 252 11.67 20.46 8.05
CA PRO A 252 10.25 20.87 8.09
C PRO A 252 9.46 20.01 9.08
N TRP A 253 8.26 20.47 9.46
CA TRP A 253 7.37 19.69 10.30
C TRP A 253 6.98 18.40 9.60
N HIS A 254 7.18 17.26 10.27
CA HIS A 254 6.72 15.95 9.82
C HIS A 254 6.05 15.26 11.00
N VAL A 255 4.74 15.13 10.94
CA VAL A 255 3.93 14.61 12.04
C VAL A 255 3.01 13.50 11.57
N VAL A 256 2.82 12.48 12.41
CA VAL A 256 1.99 11.32 12.10
C VAL A 256 1.11 10.95 13.27
N TRP A 257 -0.16 10.63 13.02
CA TRP A 257 -1.08 10.15 14.05
C TRP A 257 -2.11 9.18 13.49
N GLN A 258 -2.83 8.53 14.40
CA GLN A 258 -3.92 7.65 14.08
C GLN A 258 -5.26 8.37 14.26
N SER A 259 -6.11 8.34 13.23
CA SER A 259 -7.50 8.81 13.26
C SER A 259 -8.42 7.70 12.79
N GLY A 260 -9.02 6.99 13.74
CA GLY A 260 -9.87 5.84 13.47
C GLY A 260 -9.12 4.73 12.72
N ASP A 261 -9.64 4.36 11.56
CA ASP A 261 -9.08 3.33 10.68
C ASP A 261 -8.04 3.89 9.68
N THR A 262 -7.62 5.16 9.85
CA THR A 262 -6.70 5.86 8.96
C THR A 262 -5.49 6.36 9.73
N VAL A 263 -4.32 6.24 9.12
CA VAL A 263 -3.09 6.91 9.54
C VAL A 263 -2.96 8.18 8.73
N VAL A 264 -2.77 9.31 9.42
CA VAL A 264 -2.58 10.62 8.81
C VAL A 264 -1.11 11.01 8.98
N ASP A 265 -0.44 11.28 7.88
CA ASP A 265 0.94 11.74 7.79
C ASP A 265 0.92 13.15 7.17
N VAL A 266 1.48 14.12 7.87
CA VAL A 266 1.53 15.53 7.46
C VAL A 266 2.97 15.99 7.39
N VAL A 267 3.34 16.51 6.23
CA VAL A 267 4.60 17.19 6.01
C VAL A 267 4.31 18.65 5.69
N ALA A 268 4.92 19.57 6.44
CA ALA A 268 4.58 20.98 6.39
C ALA A 268 5.83 21.87 6.52
N ASP A 269 5.99 22.81 5.61
CA ASP A 269 6.95 23.92 5.73
C ASP A 269 6.18 25.17 6.15
N THR A 270 5.78 25.24 7.42
CA THR A 270 4.84 26.22 7.97
C THR A 270 5.08 26.40 9.48
N GLU A 271 4.42 27.35 10.12
CA GLU A 271 4.54 27.54 11.58
C GLU A 271 3.83 26.42 12.37
N GLN A 272 4.28 26.16 13.60
CA GLN A 272 3.70 25.11 14.45
C GLN A 272 2.21 25.30 14.70
N ASP A 273 1.77 26.55 14.86
CA ASP A 273 0.37 26.88 15.13
C ASP A 273 -0.53 26.50 13.94
N ASP A 274 -0.06 26.69 12.69
CA ASP A 274 -0.79 26.27 11.48
C ASP A 274 -0.91 24.74 11.42
N VAL A 275 0.14 24.00 11.83
CA VAL A 275 0.09 22.54 11.93
C VAL A 275 -0.90 22.10 13.01
N ALA A 276 -0.93 22.80 14.15
CA ALA A 276 -1.86 22.49 15.25
C ALA A 276 -3.32 22.65 14.80
N ASP A 277 -3.63 23.77 14.15
CA ASP A 277 -4.97 24.06 13.64
C ASP A 277 -5.39 23.05 12.57
N LEU A 278 -4.47 22.65 11.69
CA LEU A 278 -4.72 21.62 10.70
C LEU A 278 -4.99 20.26 11.37
N VAL A 279 -4.18 19.83 12.33
CA VAL A 279 -4.40 18.56 13.06
C VAL A 279 -5.75 18.56 13.77
N ALA A 280 -6.12 19.67 14.42
CA ALA A 280 -7.40 19.81 15.13
C ALA A 280 -8.60 19.68 14.19
N SER A 281 -8.44 19.99 12.90
CA SER A 281 -9.50 19.85 11.88
C SER A 281 -9.90 18.41 11.57
N PHE A 282 -9.02 17.43 11.82
CA PHE A 282 -9.30 16.01 11.58
C PHE A 282 -10.14 15.42 12.71
N PRO A 283 -10.99 14.43 12.46
CA PRO A 283 -11.79 13.81 13.52
C PRO A 283 -10.91 13.13 14.59
N ALA A 284 -11.18 13.41 15.87
CA ALA A 284 -10.64 12.65 17.01
C ALA A 284 -11.38 11.31 17.15
N ARG A 285 -10.94 10.30 16.39
CA ARG A 285 -11.48 8.95 16.49
C ARG A 285 -10.39 8.00 16.94
N ASP A 286 -10.67 7.21 17.96
CA ASP A 286 -9.82 6.08 18.32
C ASP A 286 -10.04 4.93 17.35
N TYR A 287 -8.98 4.15 17.13
CA TYR A 287 -9.08 2.90 16.39
C TYR A 287 -9.81 1.84 17.19
N ASP A 288 -10.91 1.32 16.66
CA ASP A 288 -11.64 0.21 17.26
C ASP A 288 -11.07 -1.14 16.80
N ALA A 289 -10.25 -1.75 17.67
CA ALA A 289 -9.70 -3.09 17.48
C ALA A 289 -10.69 -4.22 17.83
N GLY A 290 -11.89 -3.88 18.29
CA GLY A 290 -12.92 -4.81 18.71
C GLY A 290 -13.35 -5.78 17.61
N VAL A 291 -13.73 -7.00 18.01
CA VAL A 291 -14.21 -8.04 17.09
C VAL A 291 -15.38 -7.56 16.21
N PRO A 292 -16.41 -6.85 16.74
CA PRO A 292 -17.51 -6.33 15.91
C PRO A 292 -17.04 -5.35 14.84
N ALA A 293 -16.17 -4.40 15.20
CA ALA A 293 -15.62 -3.41 14.27
C ALA A 293 -14.79 -4.07 13.15
N ARG A 294 -14.04 -5.12 13.49
CA ARG A 294 -13.30 -5.92 12.50
C ARG A 294 -14.22 -6.64 11.53
N ILE A 295 -15.29 -7.25 12.02
CA ILE A 295 -16.26 -7.94 11.16
C ILE A 295 -16.97 -6.94 10.24
N SER A 296 -17.35 -5.75 10.73
CA SER A 296 -17.97 -4.71 9.89
C SER A 296 -17.01 -4.15 8.83
N ARG A 297 -15.72 -3.99 9.16
CA ARG A 297 -14.70 -3.60 8.18
C ARG A 297 -14.56 -4.65 7.09
N GLY A 298 -14.38 -5.93 7.46
CA GLY A 298 -14.28 -7.01 6.47
C GLY A 298 -15.53 -7.16 5.62
N TRP A 299 -16.71 -6.83 6.17
CA TRP A 299 -17.96 -6.79 5.39
C TRP A 299 -17.94 -5.66 4.37
N THR A 300 -17.51 -4.47 4.77
CA THR A 300 -17.39 -3.31 3.90
C THR A 300 -16.40 -3.56 2.77
N THR A 301 -15.23 -4.14 3.08
CA THR A 301 -14.23 -4.57 2.08
C THR A 301 -14.82 -5.58 1.10
N MET A 302 -15.53 -6.58 1.60
CA MET A 302 -16.18 -7.61 0.76
C MET A 302 -17.25 -7.01 -0.15
N THR A 303 -18.10 -6.11 0.36
CA THR A 303 -19.16 -5.47 -0.45
C THR A 303 -18.62 -4.42 -1.40
N GLY A 304 -17.55 -3.70 -1.03
CA GLY A 304 -16.87 -2.75 -1.90
C GLY A 304 -16.28 -3.43 -3.14
N ALA A 305 -15.66 -4.61 -2.96
CA ALA A 305 -15.16 -5.42 -4.06
C ALA A 305 -16.27 -5.97 -5.00
N LEU A 306 -17.51 -6.09 -4.51
CA LEU A 306 -18.66 -6.55 -5.29
C LEU A 306 -19.42 -5.41 -5.99
N GLY A 307 -19.25 -4.16 -5.53
CA GLY A 307 -19.90 -2.97 -6.09
C GLY A 307 -19.17 -2.35 -7.28
N THR A 308 -17.97 -2.81 -7.59
CA THR A 308 -17.14 -2.36 -8.73
C THR A 308 -17.23 -3.29 -9.96
N SER A 309 -18.21 -4.21 -9.99
CA SER A 309 -18.47 -5.15 -11.11
C SER A 309 -19.52 -4.63 -12.10
#